data_AF-A0A1F7XJG4-F1
#
_entry.id   AF-A0A1F7XJG4-F1
#
_cell.length_a   1.000
_cell.length_b   1.000
_cell.length_c   1.000
_cell.angle_alpha   90.00
_cell.angle_beta   90.00
_cell.angle_gamma   90.00
#
_symmetry.space_group_name_H-M   'P 1'
#
loop_
_entity.id
_entity.type
_entity.pdbx_description
1 polymer ?
#
loop_
_entity_poly.entity_id
_entity_poly.type
_entity_poly.pdbx_seq_one_letter_code
_entity_poly.pdbx_strand_id
1 'polypeptide(L)'
;MAQTPKEKDPPIVDVKVRNPITYIKKWWKKVIENEGIFFSFRVRPLTAIAVALVVTSLTLGLGKFVLPFTIPFFQYNPEPATPLVPTPEVWKETAYTGTLRYSEATGKYYLVTTASEAITLQVPENIKLSPYVGRRIFATGKYYKATRTLVVASANDTELLPSASNPIPTTSPTPSPSPTPTFEPASGTDTITPSL
;
A
#
# COMPACT_ATOMS: atom_id res chain seq x y z
N MET A 1 -19.53 68.47 -11.51
CA MET A 1 -19.11 67.86 -10.23
C MET A 1 -18.14 66.74 -10.56
N ALA A 2 -16.90 66.87 -10.09
CA ALA A 2 -15.78 65.98 -10.40
C ALA A 2 -15.81 64.71 -9.53
N GLN A 3 -15.45 63.57 -10.10
CA GLN A 3 -15.10 62.35 -9.35
C GLN A 3 -13.64 61.99 -9.67
N THR A 4 -12.85 61.85 -8.61
CA THR A 4 -11.41 61.60 -8.59
C THR A 4 -11.07 60.15 -8.98
N PRO A 5 -9.89 59.89 -9.59
CA PRO A 5 -9.41 58.54 -9.89
C PRO A 5 -8.99 57.83 -8.59
N LYS A 6 -9.37 56.55 -8.44
CA LYS A 6 -8.90 55.70 -7.33
C LYS A 6 -7.40 55.45 -7.48
N GLU A 7 -6.65 56.14 -6.65
CA GLU A 7 -5.24 55.93 -6.35
C GLU A 7 -5.04 54.46 -5.91
N LYS A 8 -4.23 53.71 -6.67
CA LYS A 8 -3.81 52.36 -6.28
C LYS A 8 -2.56 52.52 -5.43
N ASP A 9 -2.72 52.38 -4.12
CA ASP A 9 -1.60 52.33 -3.20
C ASP A 9 -0.58 51.27 -3.66
N PRO A 10 0.73 51.58 -3.65
CA PRO A 10 1.75 50.61 -4.01
C PRO A 10 1.80 49.50 -2.94
N PRO A 11 1.92 48.22 -3.34
CA PRO A 11 1.93 47.12 -2.39
C PRO A 11 3.11 47.24 -1.43
N ILE A 12 2.80 47.23 -0.12
CA ILE A 12 3.75 47.43 1.00
C ILE A 12 4.80 46.31 1.12
N VAL A 13 4.66 45.20 0.38
CA VAL A 13 5.64 44.10 0.39
C VAL A 13 5.83 43.54 -1.02
N ASP A 14 6.94 43.91 -1.67
CA ASP A 14 7.40 43.24 -2.90
C ASP A 14 8.14 41.95 -2.51
N VAL A 15 7.39 40.84 -2.41
CA VAL A 15 8.00 39.53 -2.21
C VAL A 15 8.64 39.08 -3.51
N LYS A 16 9.88 39.52 -3.73
CA LYS A 16 10.71 39.04 -4.83
C LYS A 16 11.10 37.58 -4.55
N VAL A 17 10.20 36.65 -4.88
CA VAL A 17 10.46 35.21 -4.83
C VAL A 17 11.61 34.91 -5.77
N ARG A 18 12.82 34.83 -5.21
CA ARG A 18 14.05 34.58 -5.95
C ARG A 18 14.04 33.11 -6.36
N ASN A 19 13.32 32.81 -7.45
CA ASN A 19 13.11 31.45 -7.92
C ASN A 19 14.47 30.81 -8.31
N PRO A 20 14.98 29.86 -7.51
CA PRO A 20 16.32 29.28 -7.72
C PRO A 20 16.40 28.51 -9.04
N ILE A 21 15.27 28.01 -9.53
CA ILE A 21 15.18 27.26 -10.79
C ILE A 21 15.57 28.15 -11.98
N THR A 22 15.25 29.45 -11.93
CA THR A 22 15.61 30.38 -13.01
C THR A 22 17.11 30.66 -13.07
N TYR A 23 17.81 30.64 -11.93
CA TYR A 23 19.27 30.78 -11.89
C TYR A 23 19.96 29.53 -12.42
N ILE A 24 19.49 28.34 -12.02
CA ILE A 24 20.02 27.07 -12.52
C ILE A 24 19.82 26.96 -14.03
N LYS A 25 18.65 27.36 -14.56
CA LYS A 25 18.38 27.36 -16.00
C LYS A 25 19.30 28.32 -16.77
N LYS A 26 19.55 29.51 -16.22
CA LYS A 26 20.49 30.49 -16.81
C LYS A 26 21.94 29.99 -16.74
N TRP A 27 22.33 29.35 -15.64
CA TRP A 27 23.65 28.74 -15.48
C TRP A 27 23.86 27.61 -16.48
N TRP A 28 22.89 26.69 -16.61
CA TRP A 28 22.94 25.62 -17.61
C TRP A 28 22.98 26.15 -19.05
N LYS A 29 22.22 27.21 -19.34
CA LYS A 29 22.28 27.87 -20.66
C LYS A 29 23.68 28.42 -20.95
N LYS A 30 24.35 29.06 -19.97
CA LYS A 30 25.75 29.51 -20.09
C LYS A 30 26.74 28.35 -20.25
N VAL A 31 26.53 27.23 -19.55
CA VAL A 31 27.36 26.01 -19.67
C VAL A 31 27.26 25.41 -21.08
N ILE A 32 26.07 25.44 -21.70
CA ILE A 32 25.83 24.89 -23.04
C ILE A 32 26.27 25.86 -24.15
N GLU A 33 26.17 27.17 -23.95
CA GLU A 33 26.45 28.20 -24.98
C GLU A 33 27.96 28.55 -25.14
N ASN A 34 28.87 27.62 -24.82
CA ASN A 34 30.33 27.75 -25.05
C ASN A 34 31.05 28.88 -24.29
N GLU A 35 30.48 29.44 -23.21
CA GLU A 35 31.29 30.18 -22.22
C GLU A 35 32.15 29.15 -21.48
N GLY A 36 33.35 28.86 -22.00
CA GLY A 36 34.24 27.82 -21.48
C GLY A 36 34.50 28.00 -19.98
N ILE A 37 33.89 27.14 -19.17
CA ILE A 37 34.15 27.12 -17.73
C ILE A 37 35.45 26.36 -17.51
N PHE A 38 36.50 27.09 -17.14
CA PHE A 38 37.78 26.50 -16.77
C PHE A 38 37.66 25.81 -15.41
N PHE A 39 37.40 24.50 -15.44
CA PHE A 39 37.48 23.67 -14.25
C PHE A 39 38.89 23.10 -14.09
N SER A 40 39.72 23.70 -13.24
CA SER A 40 41.02 23.13 -12.88
C SER A 40 40.84 22.16 -11.70
N PHE A 41 40.72 20.87 -11.98
CA PHE A 41 40.71 19.85 -10.95
C PHE A 41 42.13 19.35 -10.67
N ARG A 42 42.71 19.78 -9.56
CA ARG A 42 44.01 19.26 -9.10
C ARG A 42 43.78 18.00 -8.27
N VAL A 43 43.77 16.85 -8.94
CA VAL A 43 43.53 15.56 -8.30
C VAL A 43 44.81 15.08 -7.64
N ARG A 44 44.80 14.90 -6.32
CA ARG A 44 45.90 14.21 -5.62
C ARG A 44 45.67 12.69 -5.74
N PRO A 45 46.71 11.86 -5.95
CA PRO A 45 46.54 10.42 -6.16
C PRO A 45 45.73 9.74 -5.05
N LEU A 46 45.98 10.11 -3.79
CA LEU A 46 45.24 9.59 -2.63
C LEU A 46 43.74 9.95 -2.65
N THR A 47 43.40 11.18 -3.06
CA THR A 47 42.00 11.60 -3.16
C THR A 47 41.27 10.91 -4.31
N ALA A 48 41.95 10.59 -5.41
CA ALA A 48 41.35 9.85 -6.52
C ALA A 48 40.90 8.45 -6.11
N ILE A 49 41.73 7.75 -5.33
CA ILE A 49 41.44 6.41 -4.83
C ILE A 49 40.24 6.43 -3.88
N ALA A 50 40.19 7.41 -2.96
CA ALA A 50 39.06 7.56 -2.05
C ALA A 50 37.75 7.87 -2.79
N VAL A 51 37.78 8.78 -3.77
CA VAL A 51 36.60 9.10 -4.59
C VAL A 51 36.19 7.90 -5.44
N ALA A 52 37.13 7.16 -6.02
CA ALA A 52 36.83 5.95 -6.76
C ALA A 52 36.16 4.89 -5.87
N LEU A 53 36.64 4.68 -4.63
CA LEU A 53 36.02 3.76 -3.68
C LEU A 53 34.59 4.18 -3.31
N VAL A 54 34.38 5.47 -3.04
CA VAL A 54 33.04 6.01 -2.71
C VAL A 54 32.09 5.86 -3.89
N VAL A 55 32.48 6.32 -5.08
CA VAL A 55 31.64 6.22 -6.29
C VAL A 55 31.32 4.77 -6.59
N THR A 56 32.32 3.88 -6.51
CA THR A 56 32.11 2.45 -6.82
C THR A 56 31.21 1.77 -5.77
N SER A 57 31.32 2.16 -4.49
CA SER A 57 30.43 1.65 -3.42
C SER A 57 28.98 2.13 -3.56
N LEU A 58 28.76 3.34 -4.08
CA LEU A 58 27.42 3.84 -4.38
C LEU A 58 26.82 3.15 -5.61
N THR A 59 27.61 2.87 -6.64
CA THR A 59 27.09 2.28 -7.89
C THR A 59 26.92 0.76 -7.82
N LEU A 60 27.72 0.05 -7.02
CA LEU A 60 27.65 -1.42 -6.88
C LEU A 60 26.84 -1.87 -5.64
N GLY A 61 26.30 -0.93 -4.86
CA GLY A 61 25.67 -1.22 -3.58
C GLY A 61 26.67 -1.80 -2.56
N LEU A 62 26.21 -2.16 -1.36
CA LEU A 62 27.01 -2.76 -0.27
C LEU A 62 27.50 -4.20 -0.61
N GLY A 63 27.89 -4.47 -1.86
CA GLY A 63 28.42 -5.73 -2.36
C GLY A 63 29.94 -5.74 -2.36
N LYS A 64 30.51 -6.79 -1.80
CA LYS A 64 31.95 -6.99 -1.54
C LYS A 64 32.86 -6.64 -2.73
N PHE A 65 33.89 -5.83 -2.45
CA PHE A 65 34.97 -5.53 -3.38
C PHE A 65 35.98 -6.69 -3.38
N VAL A 66 36.23 -7.30 -4.53
CA VAL A 66 37.34 -8.25 -4.72
C VAL A 66 38.36 -7.58 -5.64
N LEU A 67 39.48 -7.15 -5.09
CA LEU A 67 40.59 -6.61 -5.89
C LEU A 67 41.28 -7.77 -6.62
N PRO A 68 41.56 -7.66 -7.93
CA PRO A 68 42.25 -8.72 -8.69
C PRO A 68 43.76 -8.79 -8.42
N PHE A 69 44.27 -8.07 -7.41
CA PHE A 69 45.69 -8.03 -7.04
C PHE A 69 45.86 -8.11 -5.52
N THR A 70 46.88 -8.84 -5.08
CA THR A 70 47.21 -9.06 -3.67
C THR A 70 48.12 -7.93 -3.17
N ILE A 71 47.69 -7.20 -2.14
CA ILE A 71 48.50 -6.17 -1.47
C ILE A 71 49.33 -6.87 -0.38
N PRO A 72 50.67 -6.79 -0.38
CA PRO A 72 51.54 -7.64 0.45
C PRO A 72 51.41 -7.42 1.96
N PHE A 73 50.80 -6.33 2.42
CA PHE A 73 50.55 -6.02 3.84
C PHE A 73 49.07 -6.13 4.24
N PHE A 74 48.20 -6.58 3.33
CA PHE A 74 46.78 -6.74 3.60
C PHE A 74 46.37 -8.20 3.36
N GLN A 75 46.39 -9.01 4.42
CA GLN A 75 45.84 -10.37 4.38
C GLN A 75 44.32 -10.28 4.48
N TYR A 76 43.67 -10.15 3.32
CA TYR A 76 42.25 -10.41 3.22
C TYR A 76 42.05 -11.92 3.40
N ASN A 77 41.47 -12.33 4.52
CA ASN A 77 40.95 -13.68 4.71
C ASN A 77 39.46 -13.62 4.34
N PRO A 78 39.07 -13.78 3.06
CA PRO A 78 37.68 -14.05 2.76
C PRO A 78 37.42 -15.42 3.34
N GLU A 79 36.84 -15.48 4.53
CA GLU A 79 36.02 -16.62 4.87
C GLU A 79 35.12 -16.82 3.64
N PRO A 80 35.25 -17.95 2.92
CA PRO A 80 34.57 -18.13 1.66
C PRO A 80 33.10 -17.93 1.98
N ALA A 81 32.50 -16.89 1.38
CA ALA A 81 31.07 -16.70 1.49
C ALA A 81 30.48 -18.03 1.06
N THR A 82 29.88 -18.74 2.02
CA THR A 82 29.20 -19.99 1.74
C THR A 82 28.33 -19.70 0.53
N PRO A 83 28.47 -20.46 -0.58
CA PRO A 83 27.59 -20.27 -1.70
C PRO A 83 26.18 -20.29 -1.11
N LEU A 84 25.42 -19.22 -1.34
CA LEU A 84 24.01 -19.17 -0.97
C LEU A 84 23.36 -20.28 -1.79
N VAL A 85 23.36 -21.50 -1.24
CA VAL A 85 22.55 -22.59 -1.76
C VAL A 85 21.15 -22.01 -1.73
N PRO A 86 20.45 -21.91 -2.88
CA PRO A 86 19.10 -21.39 -2.89
C PRO A 86 18.34 -22.20 -1.85
N THR A 87 17.80 -21.53 -0.83
CA THR A 87 17.06 -22.19 0.23
C THR A 87 16.03 -23.06 -0.47
N PRO A 88 16.08 -24.40 -0.31
CA PRO A 88 15.20 -25.28 -1.04
C PRO A 88 13.78 -24.85 -0.75
N GLU A 89 12.98 -24.68 -1.80
CA GLU A 89 11.63 -24.15 -1.66
C GLU A 89 10.78 -25.17 -0.89
N VAL A 90 10.55 -24.88 0.39
CA VAL A 90 9.94 -25.81 1.32
C VAL A 90 8.43 -25.83 1.13
N TRP A 91 7.87 -27.02 0.97
CA TRP A 91 6.43 -27.25 1.06
C TRP A 91 5.94 -26.84 2.43
N LYS A 92 4.99 -25.90 2.49
CA LYS A 92 4.44 -25.40 3.75
C LYS A 92 3.03 -25.92 3.95
N GLU A 93 2.75 -26.50 5.10
CA GLU A 93 1.37 -26.79 5.50
C GLU A 93 0.64 -25.50 5.83
N THR A 94 -0.49 -25.29 5.19
CA THR A 94 -1.27 -24.06 5.35
C THR A 94 -2.74 -24.29 5.02
N ALA A 95 -3.54 -23.28 5.34
CA ALA A 95 -4.97 -23.29 5.12
C ALA A 95 -5.36 -21.99 4.42
N TYR A 96 -6.19 -22.09 3.40
CA TYR A 96 -6.74 -20.93 2.71
C TYR A 96 -8.25 -20.95 2.74
N THR A 97 -8.82 -19.75 2.82
CA THR A 97 -10.24 -19.52 2.65
C THR A 97 -10.47 -18.70 1.40
N GLY A 98 -11.43 -19.11 0.59
CA GLY A 98 -11.78 -18.34 -0.61
C GLY A 98 -13.00 -18.88 -1.33
N THR A 99 -13.33 -18.26 -2.44
CA THR A 99 -14.40 -18.71 -3.32
C THR A 99 -13.84 -19.68 -4.34
N LEU A 100 -14.45 -20.87 -4.43
CA LEU A 100 -14.06 -21.88 -5.41
C LEU A 100 -14.49 -21.44 -6.82
N ARG A 101 -13.58 -21.49 -7.77
CA ARG A 101 -13.82 -21.24 -9.20
C ARG A 101 -13.29 -22.41 -10.02
N TYR A 102 -13.95 -22.69 -11.12
CA TYR A 102 -13.50 -23.66 -12.11
C TYR A 102 -13.12 -22.91 -13.39
N SER A 103 -11.99 -23.29 -14.00
CA SER A 103 -11.59 -22.76 -15.30
C SER A 103 -11.74 -23.85 -16.35
N GLU A 104 -12.60 -23.62 -17.33
CA GLU A 104 -12.78 -24.54 -18.46
C GLU A 104 -11.54 -24.63 -19.34
N ALA A 105 -10.75 -23.54 -19.44
CA ALA A 105 -9.56 -23.48 -20.27
C ALA A 105 -8.42 -24.38 -19.75
N THR A 106 -8.31 -24.54 -18.43
CA THR A 106 -7.23 -25.34 -17.81
C THR A 106 -7.73 -26.64 -17.19
N GLY A 107 -9.05 -26.80 -17.05
CA GLY A 107 -9.67 -27.94 -16.37
C GLY A 107 -9.38 -27.99 -14.87
N LYS A 108 -8.92 -26.89 -14.26
CA LYS A 108 -8.48 -26.84 -12.86
C LYS A 108 -9.42 -26.02 -11.98
N TYR A 109 -9.43 -26.38 -10.70
CA TYR A 109 -10.10 -25.61 -9.66
C TYR A 109 -9.14 -24.58 -9.06
N TYR A 110 -9.68 -23.40 -8.76
CA TYR A 110 -8.96 -22.29 -8.17
C TYR A 110 -9.70 -21.78 -6.95
N LEU A 111 -8.95 -21.44 -5.92
CA LEU A 111 -9.46 -20.74 -4.75
C LEU A 111 -9.13 -19.26 -4.91
N VAL A 112 -10.15 -18.42 -5.06
CA VAL A 112 -10.00 -16.96 -5.09
C VAL A 112 -10.10 -16.44 -3.66
N THR A 113 -8.99 -15.97 -3.11
CA THR A 113 -8.92 -15.49 -1.73
C THR A 113 -9.46 -14.05 -1.61
N THR A 114 -9.68 -13.59 -0.39
CA THR A 114 -10.04 -12.19 -0.11
C THR A 114 -8.97 -11.19 -0.52
N ALA A 115 -7.71 -11.62 -0.62
CA ALA A 115 -6.60 -10.83 -1.13
C ALA A 115 -6.59 -10.75 -2.67
N SER A 116 -7.63 -11.27 -3.34
CA SER A 116 -7.72 -11.34 -4.81
C SER A 116 -6.59 -12.15 -5.44
N GLU A 117 -6.04 -13.12 -4.69
CA GLU A 117 -5.08 -14.08 -5.19
C GLU A 117 -5.80 -15.35 -5.63
N ALA A 118 -5.38 -15.92 -6.77
CA ALA A 118 -5.87 -17.20 -7.26
C ALA A 118 -4.85 -18.30 -6.90
N ILE A 119 -5.29 -19.26 -6.09
CA ILE A 119 -4.51 -20.41 -5.67
C ILE A 119 -5.05 -21.64 -6.40
N THR A 120 -4.19 -22.39 -7.09
CA THR A 120 -4.60 -23.61 -7.79
C THR A 120 -4.84 -24.72 -6.77
N LEU A 121 -5.99 -25.38 -6.82
CA LEU A 121 -6.29 -26.53 -5.98
C LEU A 121 -5.99 -27.81 -6.74
N GLN A 122 -5.07 -28.61 -6.19
CA GLN A 122 -4.82 -29.97 -6.65
C GLN A 122 -5.51 -30.91 -5.67
N VAL A 123 -6.62 -31.48 -6.12
CA VAL A 123 -7.47 -32.33 -5.29
C VAL A 123 -7.59 -33.69 -5.96
N PRO A 124 -7.43 -34.81 -5.22
CA PRO A 124 -7.57 -36.14 -5.79
C PRO A 124 -9.01 -36.39 -6.29
N GLU A 125 -9.13 -37.28 -7.29
CA GLU A 125 -10.38 -37.51 -8.04
C GLU A 125 -11.53 -38.06 -7.19
N ASN A 126 -11.22 -38.59 -6.00
CA ASN A 126 -12.20 -39.07 -5.03
C ASN A 126 -13.04 -37.92 -4.41
N ILE A 127 -12.63 -36.65 -4.57
CA ILE A 127 -13.33 -35.49 -3.99
C ILE A 127 -13.99 -34.68 -5.11
N LYS A 128 -15.32 -34.67 -5.12
CA LYS A 128 -16.10 -33.92 -6.11
C LYS A 128 -16.25 -32.46 -5.68
N LEU A 129 -15.48 -31.57 -6.31
CA LEU A 129 -15.53 -30.12 -6.08
C LEU A 129 -16.56 -29.37 -6.94
N SER A 130 -17.08 -30.01 -7.99
CA SER A 130 -18.07 -29.42 -8.91
C SER A 130 -19.29 -28.77 -8.24
N PRO A 131 -19.95 -29.38 -7.22
CA PRO A 131 -21.11 -28.76 -6.59
C PRO A 131 -20.78 -27.53 -5.73
N TYR A 132 -19.50 -27.29 -5.45
CA TYR A 132 -19.05 -26.20 -4.58
C TYR A 132 -18.54 -24.98 -5.36
N VAL A 133 -18.53 -25.04 -6.69
CA VAL A 133 -18.13 -23.91 -7.53
C VAL A 133 -19.03 -22.70 -7.24
N GLY A 134 -18.41 -21.53 -7.02
CA GLY A 134 -19.09 -20.30 -6.63
C GLY A 134 -19.33 -20.16 -5.12
N ARG A 135 -19.08 -21.20 -4.32
CA ARG A 135 -19.22 -21.14 -2.86
C ARG A 135 -17.90 -20.84 -2.18
N ARG A 136 -17.98 -20.30 -0.97
CA ARG A 136 -16.82 -20.09 -0.11
C ARG A 136 -16.45 -21.41 0.57
N ILE A 137 -15.19 -21.82 0.46
CA ILE A 137 -14.67 -23.03 1.09
C ILE A 137 -13.42 -22.69 1.91
N PHE A 138 -13.18 -23.50 2.92
CA PHE A 138 -11.94 -23.58 3.67
C PHE A 138 -11.19 -24.83 3.19
N ALA A 139 -9.93 -24.69 2.79
CA ALA A 139 -9.10 -25.80 2.31
C ALA A 139 -7.76 -25.82 3.03
N THR A 140 -7.40 -26.97 3.60
CA THR A 140 -6.11 -27.25 4.24
C THR A 140 -5.25 -28.16 3.36
N GLY A 141 -3.93 -27.98 3.42
CA GLY A 141 -3.04 -28.84 2.66
C GLY A 141 -1.61 -28.35 2.56
N LYS A 142 -0.85 -29.00 1.67
CA LYS A 142 0.54 -28.62 1.39
C LYS A 142 0.56 -27.57 0.28
N TYR A 143 1.06 -26.40 0.60
CA TYR A 143 1.19 -25.29 -0.33
C TYR A 143 2.60 -25.17 -0.87
N TYR A 144 2.69 -25.06 -2.19
CA TYR A 144 3.92 -24.80 -2.92
C TYR A 144 3.87 -23.39 -3.51
N LYS A 145 4.82 -22.54 -3.09
CA LYS A 145 4.78 -21.10 -3.35
C LYS A 145 5.07 -20.75 -4.80
N ALA A 146 5.99 -21.45 -5.47
CA ALA A 146 6.37 -21.17 -6.86
C ALA A 146 5.22 -21.38 -7.84
N THR A 147 4.45 -22.44 -7.66
CA THR A 147 3.30 -22.74 -8.54
C THR A 147 1.98 -22.26 -7.96
N ARG A 148 1.98 -21.66 -6.76
CA ARG A 148 0.78 -21.26 -6.01
C ARG A 148 -0.26 -22.39 -5.97
N THR A 149 0.20 -23.59 -5.69
CA THR A 149 -0.64 -24.80 -5.69
C THR A 149 -0.81 -25.30 -4.27
N LEU A 150 -2.07 -25.51 -3.88
CA LEU A 150 -2.43 -26.16 -2.63
C LEU A 150 -2.87 -27.59 -2.95
N VAL A 151 -2.11 -28.56 -2.45
CA VAL A 151 -2.42 -29.99 -2.56
C VAL A 151 -3.24 -30.38 -1.36
N VAL A 152 -4.50 -30.74 -1.61
CA VAL A 152 -5.46 -31.19 -0.60
C VAL A 152 -5.43 -32.72 -0.57
N ALA A 153 -5.21 -33.31 0.60
CA ALA A 153 -5.03 -34.77 0.72
C ALA A 153 -6.37 -35.51 0.91
N SER A 154 -7.30 -34.94 1.68
CA SER A 154 -8.56 -35.59 2.06
C SER A 154 -9.77 -34.67 1.90
N ALA A 155 -10.97 -35.26 1.81
CA ALA A 155 -12.23 -34.51 1.80
C ALA A 155 -12.43 -33.75 3.12
N ASN A 156 -11.92 -34.29 4.24
CA ASN A 156 -11.98 -33.66 5.55
C ASN A 156 -11.14 -32.38 5.63
N ASP A 157 -10.18 -32.22 4.71
CA ASP A 157 -9.36 -31.02 4.58
C ASP A 157 -10.08 -29.91 3.80
N THR A 158 -11.33 -30.14 3.38
CA THR A 158 -12.18 -29.16 2.72
C THR A 158 -13.51 -29.01 3.44
N GLU A 159 -13.78 -27.80 3.92
CA GLU A 159 -15.04 -27.48 4.59
C GLU A 159 -15.80 -26.39 3.82
N LEU A 160 -17.12 -26.56 3.72
CA LEU A 160 -17.97 -25.55 3.11
C LEU A 160 -18.27 -24.46 4.13
N LEU A 161 -18.00 -23.21 3.77
CA LEU A 161 -18.36 -22.09 4.62
C LEU A 161 -19.76 -21.56 4.22
N PRO A 162 -20.57 -21.13 5.20
CA PRO A 162 -21.87 -20.54 4.94
C PRO A 162 -21.74 -19.32 4.01
N SER A 163 -22.67 -19.23 3.05
CA SER A 163 -22.63 -18.22 1.98
C SER A 163 -23.22 -16.86 2.38
N ALA A 164 -23.86 -16.75 3.55
CA ALA A 164 -24.57 -15.54 3.99
C ALA A 164 -24.25 -15.20 5.45
N SER A 165 -24.08 -13.91 5.73
CA SER A 165 -24.18 -13.34 7.07
C SER A 165 -25.62 -13.47 7.53
N ASN A 166 -25.87 -14.19 8.62
CA ASN A 166 -27.18 -14.22 9.24
C ASN A 166 -27.54 -12.77 9.65
N PRO A 167 -28.61 -12.16 9.11
CA PRO A 167 -28.94 -10.78 9.47
C PRO A 167 -29.26 -10.75 10.97
N ILE A 168 -28.58 -9.86 11.70
CA ILE A 168 -28.91 -9.62 13.10
C ILE A 168 -30.36 -9.13 13.15
N PRO A 169 -31.23 -9.73 13.97
CA PRO A 169 -32.60 -9.24 14.13
C PRO A 169 -32.54 -7.81 14.63
N THR A 170 -32.74 -6.86 13.72
CA THR A 170 -32.84 -5.45 14.07
C THR A 170 -34.26 -5.23 14.53
N THR A 171 -34.47 -5.09 15.83
CA THR A 171 -35.75 -4.66 16.35
C THR A 171 -35.96 -3.21 15.91
N SER A 172 -37.04 -2.95 15.17
CA SER A 172 -37.47 -1.58 14.88
C SER A 172 -37.71 -0.86 16.20
N PRO A 173 -37.20 0.36 16.41
CA PRO A 173 -37.49 1.10 17.63
C PRO A 173 -39.00 1.33 17.75
N THR A 174 -39.57 1.00 18.90
CA THR A 174 -40.96 1.31 19.23
C THR A 174 -41.15 2.84 19.21
N PRO A 175 -42.12 3.40 18.48
CA PRO A 175 -42.37 4.83 18.51
C PRO A 175 -42.72 5.26 19.93
N SER A 176 -41.97 6.22 20.47
CA SER A 176 -42.27 6.85 21.75
C SER A 176 -43.59 7.62 21.65
N PRO A 177 -44.53 7.46 22.60
CA PRO A 177 -45.79 8.20 22.56
C PRO A 177 -45.50 9.71 22.64
N SER A 178 -46.03 10.45 21.67
CA SER A 178 -46.01 11.91 21.68
C SER A 178 -46.80 12.41 22.90
N PRO A 179 -46.26 13.32 23.73
CA PRO A 179 -47.02 13.88 24.84
C PRO A 179 -48.25 14.64 24.29
N THR A 180 -49.43 14.26 24.74
CA THR A 180 -50.68 15.00 24.51
C THR A 180 -50.56 16.36 25.19
N PRO A 181 -50.85 17.49 24.51
CA PRO A 181 -50.87 18.79 25.16
C PRO A 181 -51.96 18.81 26.24
N THR A 182 -51.54 18.94 27.50
CA THR A 182 -52.44 19.21 28.62
C THR A 182 -52.99 20.62 28.44
N PHE A 183 -54.29 20.74 28.15
CA PHE A 183 -54.98 22.02 28.22
C PHE A 183 -55.09 22.44 29.69
N GLU A 184 -54.42 23.54 30.02
CA GLU A 184 -54.55 24.23 31.29
C GLU A 184 -55.92 24.93 31.35
N PRO A 185 -56.79 24.65 32.35
CA PRO A 185 -58.06 25.34 32.48
C PRO A 185 -57.85 26.78 32.99
N ALA A 186 -58.26 27.74 32.17
CA ALA A 186 -58.31 29.15 32.54
C ALA A 186 -59.40 29.40 33.59
N SER A 187 -59.01 29.66 34.84
CA SER A 187 -59.88 30.26 35.86
C SER A 187 -59.99 31.76 35.60
N GLY A 188 -61.03 32.16 34.87
CA GLY A 188 -61.50 33.55 34.78
C GLY A 188 -62.79 33.69 35.58
N THR A 189 -62.68 34.15 36.83
CA THR A 189 -63.83 34.52 37.67
C THR A 189 -64.12 36.01 37.46
N ASP A 190 -65.02 36.34 36.53
CA ASP A 190 -65.58 37.69 36.44
C ASP A 190 -66.81 37.79 37.35
N THR A 191 -66.56 38.27 38.58
CA THR A 191 -67.59 38.71 39.51
C THR A 191 -68.07 40.10 39.10
N ILE A 192 -69.25 40.19 38.51
CA ILE A 192 -69.95 41.45 38.27
C ILE A 192 -70.91 41.70 39.43
N THR A 193 -70.61 42.67 40.29
CA THR A 193 -71.53 43.16 41.34
C THR A 193 -72.13 44.48 40.86
N PRO A 194 -73.46 44.66 40.87
CA PRO A 194 -74.09 45.95 40.58
C PRO A 194 -74.07 46.84 41.83
N SER A 195 -73.68 48.11 41.68
CA SER A 195 -73.86 49.16 42.69
C SER A 195 -74.96 50.10 42.23
N LEU A 196 -75.91 50.36 43.13
CA LEU A 196 -76.89 51.45 43.08
C LEU A 196 -76.27 52.75 43.60
#